data_AF-A0A9D1Y9P9-F1
#
_entry.id   AF-A0A9D1Y9P9-F1
#
_cell.length_a   1.000
_cell.length_b   1.000
_cell.length_c   1.000
_cell.angle_alpha   90.00
_cell.angle_beta   90.00
_cell.angle_gamma   90.00
#
_symmetry.space_group_name_H-M   'P 1'
#
loop_
_entity.id
_entity.type
_entity.pdbx_description
1 polymer ?
#
loop_
_entity_poly.entity_id
_entity_poly.type
_entity_poly.pdbx_seq_one_letter_code
_entity_poly.pdbx_strand_id
1 'polypeptide(L)'
;MVIDLEPLLSLSGTWTELHTCLAEEASELTRVFQKLQTLSGMEEVCETLRQTQKELDETAWSAYQGARTLEQAVRTYESCERRIQAEYEDTAVRYTRLESGVVDLSHIQNLLRGY
;
A
#
# COMPACT_ATOMS: atom_id res chain seq x y z
N MET A 1 -19.92 -2.51 -3.22
CA MET A 1 -18.93 -3.59 -3.08
C MET A 1 -17.79 -3.01 -2.26
N VAL A 2 -17.72 -3.34 -0.98
CA VAL A 2 -16.60 -2.94 -0.11
C VAL A 2 -15.52 -3.99 -0.32
N ILE A 3 -14.35 -3.59 -0.81
CA ILE A 3 -13.19 -4.48 -0.91
C ILE A 3 -12.68 -4.70 0.51
N ASP A 4 -12.55 -5.96 0.90
CA ASP A 4 -11.91 -6.33 2.15
C ASP A 4 -10.40 -6.05 2.05
N LEU A 5 -9.90 -5.17 2.90
CA LEU A 5 -8.49 -4.75 2.94
C LEU A 5 -7.66 -5.61 3.90
N GLU A 6 -8.28 -6.42 4.75
CA GLU A 6 -7.56 -7.28 5.70
C GLU A 6 -6.53 -8.21 5.01
N PRO A 7 -6.84 -8.85 3.87
CA PRO A 7 -5.87 -9.69 3.17
C PRO A 7 -4.66 -8.90 2.65
N LEU A 8 -4.87 -7.66 2.19
CA LEU A 8 -3.79 -6.80 1.67
C LEU A 8 -2.88 -6.30 2.80
N LEU A 9 -3.46 -5.96 3.95
CA LEU A 9 -2.71 -5.58 5.14
C LEU A 9 -1.94 -6.76 5.72
N SER A 10 -2.55 -7.95 5.77
CA SER A 10 -1.88 -9.19 6.17
C SER A 10 -0.72 -9.54 5.23
N LEU A 11 -0.92 -9.41 3.92
CA LEU A 11 0.14 -9.63 2.93
C LEU A 11 1.28 -8.62 3.09
N SER A 12 0.97 -7.35 3.32
CA SER A 12 1.99 -6.32 3.62
C SER A 12 2.77 -6.65 4.89
N GLY A 13 2.10 -7.15 5.93
CA GLY A 13 2.72 -7.62 7.16
C GLY A 13 3.70 -8.76 6.92
N THR A 14 3.28 -9.80 6.20
CA THR A 14 4.14 -10.96 5.88
C THR A 14 5.35 -10.56 5.03
N TRP A 15 5.22 -9.59 4.12
CA TRP A 15 6.36 -9.10 3.32
C TRP A 15 7.34 -8.27 4.17
N THR A 16 6.82 -7.56 5.17
CA THR A 16 7.66 -6.84 6.14
C THR A 16 8.43 -7.81 7.02
N GLU A 17 7.77 -8.86 7.52
CA GLU A 17 8.41 -9.94 8.27
C GLU A 17 9.49 -10.65 7.45
N LEU A 18 9.18 -10.99 6.19
CA LEU A 18 10.13 -11.60 5.26
C LEU A 18 11.35 -10.70 5.02
N HIS A 19 11.15 -9.39 4.86
CA HIS A 19 12.25 -8.42 4.77
C HIS A 19 13.14 -8.46 6.02
N THR A 20 12.55 -8.49 7.22
CA THR A 20 13.32 -8.57 8.47
C THR A 20 14.09 -9.88 8.61
N CYS A 21 13.48 -11.02 8.27
CA CYS A 21 14.16 -12.31 8.31
C CYS A 21 15.34 -12.37 7.33
N LEU A 22 15.17 -11.86 6.11
CA LEU A 22 16.25 -11.83 5.12
C LEU A 22 17.40 -10.91 5.56
N ALA A 23 17.10 -9.80 6.23
CA ALA A 23 18.13 -8.92 6.79
C ALA A 23 18.92 -9.59 7.92
N GLU A 24 18.27 -10.39 8.76
CA GLU A 24 18.92 -11.20 9.79
C GLU A 24 19.82 -12.28 9.16
N GLU A 25 19.33 -13.00 8.15
CA GLU A 25 20.12 -14.00 7.42
C GLU A 25 21.35 -13.39 6.74
N ALA A 26 21.23 -12.22 6.12
CA ALA A 26 22.35 -11.49 5.54
C ALA A 26 23.39 -11.07 6.60
N SER A 27 22.94 -10.72 7.81
CA SER A 27 23.83 -10.41 8.94
C SER A 27 24.61 -11.65 9.40
N GLU A 28 23.95 -12.80 9.51
CA GLU A 28 24.60 -14.07 9.85
C GLU A 28 25.59 -14.50 8.77
N LEU A 29 25.22 -14.36 7.49
CA LEU A 29 26.13 -14.60 6.37
C LEU A 29 27.39 -13.73 6.46
N THR A 30 27.24 -12.45 6.82
CA THR A 30 28.37 -11.54 7.03
C THR A 30 29.29 -12.05 8.14
N ARG A 31 28.73 -12.56 9.25
CA ARG A 31 29.51 -13.12 10.36
C ARG A 31 30.27 -14.38 9.95
N VAL A 32 29.64 -15.26 9.18
CA VAL A 32 30.26 -16.47 8.63
C VAL A 32 31.39 -16.09 7.67
N PHE A 33 31.14 -15.14 6.78
CA PHE A 33 32.12 -14.63 5.83
C PHE A 33 33.37 -14.06 6.53
N GLN A 34 33.21 -13.24 7.57
CA GLN A 34 34.33 -12.70 8.35
C GLN A 34 35.19 -13.79 8.99
N LYS A 35 34.59 -14.89 9.44
CA LYS A 35 35.33 -16.03 9.99
C LYS A 35 36.08 -16.78 8.89
N LEU A 36 35.43 -17.05 7.76
CA LEU A 36 36.02 -17.81 6.65
C LEU A 36 37.17 -17.07 5.97
N GLN A 37 37.12 -15.74 5.89
CA GLN A 37 38.21 -14.93 5.35
C GLN A 37 39.54 -15.07 6.11
N THR A 38 39.51 -15.55 7.36
CA THR A 38 40.73 -15.80 8.16
C THR A 38 41.38 -17.15 7.86
N LEU A 39 40.71 -18.01 7.10
CA LEU A 39 41.18 -19.34 6.73
C LEU A 39 41.77 -19.33 5.31
N SER A 40 42.91 -20.00 5.13
CA SER A 40 43.54 -20.15 3.81
C SER A 40 42.76 -21.15 2.94
N GLY A 41 42.63 -20.88 1.64
CA GLY A 41 41.99 -21.78 0.68
C GLY A 41 40.46 -21.69 0.63
N MET A 42 39.88 -20.62 1.20
CA MET A 42 38.43 -20.38 1.24
C MET A 42 37.97 -19.34 0.22
N GLU A 43 38.80 -18.97 -0.75
CA GLU A 43 38.51 -17.88 -1.70
C GLU A 43 37.24 -18.14 -2.51
N GLU A 44 37.07 -19.35 -3.03
CA GLU A 44 35.88 -19.75 -3.81
C GLU A 44 34.61 -19.78 -2.96
N VAL A 45 34.72 -20.26 -1.72
CA VAL A 45 33.62 -20.24 -0.74
C VAL A 45 33.22 -18.81 -0.40
N CYS A 46 34.21 -17.94 -0.16
CA CYS A 46 33.99 -16.52 0.10
C CYS A 46 33.28 -15.83 -1.07
N GLU A 47 33.68 -16.13 -2.31
CA GLU A 47 33.05 -15.54 -3.49
C GLU A 47 31.60 -16.01 -3.66
N THR A 48 31.35 -17.29 -3.43
CA THR A 48 29.98 -17.86 -3.45
C THR A 48 29.10 -17.19 -2.38
N LEU A 49 29.62 -17.02 -1.16
CA LEU A 49 28.88 -16.37 -0.08
C LEU A 49 28.59 -14.89 -0.35
N ARG A 50 29.51 -14.17 -1.02
CA ARG A 50 29.23 -12.79 -1.47
C ARG A 50 28.10 -12.73 -2.49
N GLN A 51 28.08 -13.68 -3.43
CA GLN A 51 27.02 -13.75 -4.42
C GLN A 51 25.67 -14.04 -3.75
N THR A 52 25.62 -15.01 -2.82
CA THR A 52 24.42 -15.29 -2.03
C THR A 52 23.97 -14.09 -1.19
N GLN A 53 24.90 -13.37 -0.58
CA GLN A 53 24.58 -12.15 0.17
C GLN A 53 23.92 -11.10 -0.72
N LYS A 54 24.44 -10.88 -1.94
CA LYS A 54 23.87 -9.95 -2.89
C LYS A 54 22.44 -10.35 -3.31
N GLU A 55 22.21 -11.63 -3.55
CA GLU A 55 20.88 -12.16 -3.90
C GLU A 55 19.88 -12.00 -2.74
N LEU A 56 20.33 -12.20 -1.50
CA LEU A 56 19.51 -11.94 -0.31
C LEU A 56 19.15 -10.47 -0.17
N ASP A 57 20.11 -9.57 -0.37
CA ASP A 57 19.87 -8.12 -0.30
C ASP A 57 18.87 -7.66 -1.38
N GLU A 58 19.00 -8.18 -2.61
CA GLU A 58 18.06 -7.92 -3.70
C GLU A 58 16.64 -8.43 -3.37
N THR A 59 16.55 -9.63 -2.81
CA THR A 59 15.27 -10.24 -2.41
C THR A 59 14.62 -9.46 -1.26
N ALA A 60 15.41 -9.08 -0.26
CA ALA A 60 14.95 -8.27 0.87
C ALA A 60 14.43 -6.91 0.40
N TRP A 61 15.13 -6.27 -0.55
CA TRP A 61 14.68 -5.01 -1.14
C TRP A 61 13.36 -5.17 -1.90
N SER A 62 13.21 -6.24 -2.69
CA SER A 62 11.97 -6.53 -3.41
C SER A 62 10.77 -6.72 -2.47
N ALA A 63 10.96 -7.47 -1.38
CA ALA A 63 9.95 -7.66 -0.34
C ALA A 63 9.54 -6.33 0.32
N TYR A 64 10.51 -5.48 0.65
CA TYR A 64 10.22 -4.15 1.19
C TYR A 64 9.43 -3.28 0.21
N GLN A 65 9.80 -3.27 -1.07
CA GLN A 65 9.12 -2.48 -2.09
C GLN A 65 7.66 -2.90 -2.30
N GLY A 66 7.38 -4.20 -2.30
CA GLY A 66 5.99 -4.61 -2.44
C GLY A 66 5.15 -4.44 -1.18
N ALA A 67 5.73 -4.58 0.02
CA ALA A 67 5.05 -4.17 1.25
C ALA A 67 4.60 -2.70 1.16
N ARG A 68 5.52 -1.80 0.76
CA ARG A 68 5.20 -0.38 0.53
C ARG A 68 4.13 -0.15 -0.53
N THR A 69 4.16 -0.93 -1.61
CA THR A 69 3.16 -0.82 -2.69
C THR A 69 1.78 -1.23 -2.18
N LEU A 70 1.69 -2.29 -1.38
CA LEU A 70 0.45 -2.74 -0.74
C LEU A 70 -0.09 -1.70 0.24
N GLU A 71 0.76 -1.15 1.13
CA GLU A 71 0.37 -0.06 2.03
C GLU A 71 -0.20 1.15 1.26
N GLN A 72 0.46 1.53 0.16
CA GLN A 72 0.02 2.64 -0.66
C GLN A 72 -1.30 2.37 -1.36
N ALA A 73 -1.53 1.13 -1.82
CA ALA A 73 -2.80 0.72 -2.41
C ALA A 73 -3.94 0.81 -1.39
N VAL A 74 -3.72 0.33 -0.15
CA VAL A 74 -4.71 0.42 0.95
C VAL A 74 -5.06 1.88 1.23
N ARG A 75 -4.07 2.76 1.41
CA ARG A 75 -4.30 4.20 1.65
C ARG A 75 -5.08 4.87 0.52
N THR A 76 -4.79 4.48 -0.72
CA THR A 76 -5.48 5.02 -1.90
C THR A 76 -6.93 4.57 -1.90
N TYR A 77 -7.19 3.30 -1.59
CA TYR A 77 -8.54 2.77 -1.48
C TYR A 77 -9.35 3.49 -0.38
N GLU A 78 -8.79 3.61 0.84
CA GLU A 78 -9.45 4.31 1.95
C GLU A 78 -9.74 5.80 1.62
N SER A 79 -8.85 6.44 0.86
CA SER A 79 -9.06 7.82 0.39
C SER A 79 -10.23 7.90 -0.60
N CYS A 80 -10.29 6.96 -1.54
CA CYS A 80 -11.41 6.86 -2.48
C CYS A 80 -12.72 6.58 -1.76
N GLU A 81 -12.74 5.66 -0.79
CA GLU A 81 -13.92 5.33 0.00
C GLU A 81 -14.44 6.53 0.78
N ARG A 82 -13.55 7.25 1.48
CA ARG A 82 -13.92 8.50 2.19
C ARG A 82 -14.48 9.57 1.26
N ARG A 83 -13.90 9.73 0.07
CA ARG A 83 -14.40 10.68 -0.95
C ARG A 83 -15.79 10.28 -1.44
N ILE A 84 -16.00 9.01 -1.73
CA ILE A 84 -17.31 8.49 -2.15
C ILE A 84 -18.34 8.72 -1.05
N GLN A 85 -18.01 8.40 0.21
CA GLN A 85 -18.91 8.63 1.34
C GLN A 85 -19.27 10.11 1.50
N ALA A 86 -18.29 11.01 1.43
CA ALA A 86 -18.52 12.45 1.52
C ALA A 86 -19.45 12.97 0.40
N GLU A 87 -19.28 12.50 -0.84
CA GLU A 87 -20.15 12.85 -1.97
C GLU A 87 -21.58 12.31 -1.78
N TYR A 88 -21.74 11.08 -1.26
CA TYR A 88 -23.05 10.53 -0.94
C TYR A 88 -23.75 11.32 0.18
N GLU A 89 -23.04 11.68 1.24
CA GLU A 89 -23.58 12.48 2.36
C GLU A 89 -23.99 13.88 1.89
N ASP A 90 -23.15 14.57 1.09
CA ASP A 90 -23.49 15.89 0.54
C ASP A 90 -24.70 15.83 -0.39
N THR A 91 -24.75 14.80 -1.26
CA THR A 91 -25.87 14.58 -2.17
C THR A 91 -27.17 14.30 -1.39
N ALA A 92 -27.13 13.44 -0.38
CA ALA A 92 -28.30 13.11 0.45
C ALA A 92 -28.81 14.31 1.26
N VAL A 93 -27.91 15.15 1.80
CA VAL A 93 -28.26 16.41 2.48
C VAL A 93 -28.85 17.43 1.51
N ARG A 94 -28.36 17.46 0.27
CA ARG A 94 -28.87 18.36 -0.77
C ARG A 94 -30.27 17.97 -1.24
N TYR A 95 -30.56 16.68 -1.40
CA TYR A 95 -31.90 16.18 -1.69
C TYR A 95 -32.89 16.45 -0.55
N THR A 96 -32.49 16.19 0.70
CA THR A 96 -33.36 16.48 1.85
C THR A 96 -33.64 17.98 2.02
N ARG A 97 -32.67 18.88 1.75
CA ARG A 97 -32.91 20.33 1.71
C ARG A 97 -33.83 20.78 0.56
N LEU A 98 -33.73 20.16 -0.61
CA LEU A 98 -34.64 20.42 -1.74
C LEU A 98 -36.08 20.00 -1.40
N GLU A 99 -36.27 18.92 -0.65
CA GLU A 99 -37.61 18.48 -0.19
C GLU A 99 -38.13 19.27 1.02
N SER A 100 -37.25 19.75 1.91
CA SER A 100 -37.65 20.36 3.19
C SER A 100 -37.75 21.89 3.21
N GLY A 101 -37.51 22.61 2.11
CA GLY A 101 -37.44 24.07 2.16
C GLY A 101 -37.66 24.78 0.83
N VAL A 102 -38.93 25.04 0.51
CA VAL A 102 -39.44 26.06 -0.44
C VAL A 102 -38.62 26.17 -1.73
N VAL A 103 -39.00 25.36 -2.73
CA VAL A 103 -38.57 25.61 -4.11
C VAL A 103 -39.23 26.91 -4.58
N ASP A 104 -38.46 27.99 -4.66
CA ASP A 104 -38.88 29.22 -5.32
C ASP A 104 -39.01 28.97 -6.83
N LEU A 105 -40.22 28.61 -7.26
CA LEU A 105 -40.59 28.32 -8.64
C LEU A 105 -40.80 29.59 -9.49
N SER A 106 -40.44 30.78 -8.98
CA SER A 106 -40.56 32.05 -9.73
C SER A 106 -39.80 32.02 -11.07
N HIS A 107 -38.73 31.22 -11.17
CA HIS A 107 -37.99 31.03 -12.42
C HIS A 107 -38.73 30.16 -13.46
N ILE A 108 -39.57 29.21 -13.02
CA ILE A 108 -40.32 28.33 -13.94
C ILE A 108 -41.53 29.07 -14.53
N GLN A 109 -42.14 29.99 -13.77
CA GLN A 109 -43.24 30.81 -14.28
C GLN A 109 -42.84 31.72 -15.46
N ASN A 110 -41.59 32.18 -15.50
CA ASN A 110 -41.07 32.99 -16.62
C ASN A 110 -40.83 32.16 -17.88
N LEU A 111 -40.51 30.86 -17.75
CA LEU A 111 -40.36 29.95 -18.88
C LEU A 111 -41.71 29.51 -19.47
N LEU A 112 -42.76 29.41 -18.66
CA LEU A 112 -44.10 29.02 -19.10
C LEU A 112 -44.96 30.18 -19.63
N ARG A 113 -44.60 31.45 -19.33
CA ARG A 113 -45.25 32.64 -19.93
C ARG A 113 -44.65 33.08 -21.27
N GLY A 114 -43.57 32.42 -21.71
CA GLY A 114 -42.91 32.67 -22.99
C GLY A 114 -43.43 31.81 -24.15
N TYR A 115 -44.58 31.15 -24.01
CA TYR A 115 -45.31 30.44 -25.07
C TYR A 115 -46.74 30.96 -25.17
#